data_AF-A0A934XQY0-F1
#
_entry.id   AF-A0A934XQY0-F1
#
_cell.length_a   1.000
_cell.length_b   1.000
_cell.length_c   1.000
_cell.angle_alpha   90.00
_cell.angle_beta   90.00
_cell.angle_gamma   90.00
#
_symmetry.space_group_name_H-M   'P 1'
#
loop_
_entity.id
_entity.type
_entity.pdbx_description
1 polymer ?
#
loop_
_entity_poly.entity_id
_entity_poly.type
_entity_poly.pdbx_seq_one_letter_code
_entity_poly.pdbx_strand_id
1 'polypeptide(L)'
;MLGIWLAIGLAALVQTGARLARGQIGRLPLIVPAIPLVWPLAWLVWRFPLLDLSQQNKAAVWWEQILSQPIPANAILVSNDRDEMTPLWYYQLVRGQHQDLTGLFPQIMPGSGFSDVARVVESALSLGGGRPVVLIKPMPGLDVKFDLTATGQVVRGMGRR
;
A
#
# COMPACT_ATOMS: atom_id res chain seq x y z
N MET A 1 7.96 -20.73 -8.66
CA MET A 1 8.51 -21.41 -9.85
C MET A 1 9.92 -20.96 -10.24
N LEU A 2 10.25 -19.67 -10.22
CA LEU A 2 11.60 -19.14 -10.52
C LEU A 2 12.75 -19.81 -9.73
N GLY A 3 12.56 -20.04 -8.42
CA GLY A 3 13.59 -20.65 -7.56
C GLY A 3 13.98 -22.08 -7.96
N ILE A 4 13.06 -22.86 -8.55
CA ILE A 4 13.33 -24.25 -8.96
C ILE A 4 14.24 -24.26 -10.19
N TRP A 5 14.01 -23.36 -11.16
CA TRP A 5 14.84 -23.26 -12.36
C TRP A 5 16.26 -22.76 -12.07
N LEU A 6 16.39 -21.78 -11.15
CA LEU A 6 17.69 -21.31 -10.69
C LEU A 6 18.47 -22.43 -9.98
N ALA A 7 17.81 -23.22 -9.12
CA ALA A 7 18.44 -24.34 -8.43
C ALA A 7 18.89 -25.45 -9.41
N ILE A 8 18.05 -25.80 -10.39
CA ILE A 8 18.38 -26.80 -11.42
C ILE A 8 19.55 -26.32 -12.29
N GLY A 9 19.54 -25.05 -12.71
CA GLY A 9 20.62 -24.46 -13.51
C GLY A 9 21.94 -24.41 -12.76
N LEU A 10 21.92 -23.97 -11.49
CA LEU A 10 23.12 -23.94 -10.65
C LEU A 10 23.69 -25.35 -10.43
N ALA A 11 22.84 -26.33 -10.13
CA ALA A 11 23.25 -27.72 -9.98
C ALA A 11 23.88 -28.29 -11.26
N ALA A 12 23.29 -28.00 -12.43
CA ALA A 12 23.82 -28.43 -13.72
C ALA A 12 25.18 -27.79 -14.02
N LEU A 13 25.38 -26.51 -13.64
CA LEU A 13 26.63 -25.78 -13.83
C LEU A 13 27.76 -26.35 -12.94
N VAL A 14 27.46 -26.61 -11.66
CA VAL A 14 28.40 -27.23 -10.71
C VAL A 14 28.80 -28.64 -11.17
N GLN A 15 27.84 -29.46 -11.60
CA GLN A 15 28.11 -30.83 -12.06
C GLN A 15 28.94 -30.85 -13.34
N THR A 16 28.67 -29.94 -14.27
CA THR A 16 29.44 -29.83 -15.52
C THR A 16 30.87 -29.37 -15.24
N GLY A 17 31.07 -28.39 -14.36
CA GLY A 17 32.39 -27.94 -13.93
C GLY A 17 33.20 -29.06 -13.25
N ALA A 18 32.57 -29.82 -12.36
CA ALA A 18 33.22 -30.95 -11.67
C ALA A 18 33.59 -32.11 -12.61
N ARG A 19 32.84 -32.32 -13.70
CA ARG A 19 33.15 -33.33 -14.73
C ARG A 19 34.28 -32.86 -15.67
N LEU A 20 34.33 -31.56 -15.97
CA LEU A 20 35.38 -30.94 -16.79
C LEU A 20 36.74 -30.98 -16.07
N ALA A 21 36.76 -30.65 -14.77
CA ALA A 21 37.94 -30.75 -13.92
C ALA A 21 38.50 -32.18 -13.79
N ARG A 22 37.64 -33.21 -13.98
CA ARG A 22 38.02 -34.63 -13.96
C ARG A 22 38.39 -35.19 -15.33
N GLY A 23 38.43 -34.36 -16.38
CA GLY A 23 38.80 -34.78 -17.74
C GLY A 23 37.80 -35.73 -18.42
N GLN A 24 36.59 -35.85 -17.88
CA GLN A 24 35.60 -36.87 -18.29
C GLN A 24 34.69 -36.43 -19.45
N ILE A 25 34.94 -35.29 -20.08
CA ILE A 25 34.03 -34.72 -21.09
C ILE A 25 34.68 -34.77 -22.49
N GLY A 26 34.22 -35.71 -23.31
CA GLY A 26 34.29 -35.57 -24.76
C GLY A 26 33.25 -34.55 -25.22
N ARG A 27 33.69 -33.38 -25.70
CA ARG A 27 32.94 -32.34 -26.45
C ARG A 27 31.42 -32.17 -26.14
N LEU A 28 30.97 -32.28 -24.89
CA LEU A 28 29.61 -31.85 -24.56
C LEU A 28 29.59 -30.32 -24.56
N PRO A 29 28.76 -29.68 -25.40
CA PRO A 29 28.72 -28.23 -25.47
C PRO A 29 28.20 -27.69 -24.13
N LEU A 30 28.94 -26.76 -23.54
CA LEU A 30 28.65 -26.03 -22.29
C LEU A 30 27.28 -25.30 -22.28
N ILE A 31 26.56 -25.36 -23.40
CA ILE A 31 25.30 -24.67 -23.70
C ILE A 31 24.13 -25.25 -22.90
N VAL A 32 24.10 -26.56 -22.65
CA VAL A 32 22.96 -27.24 -21.99
C VAL A 32 22.73 -26.80 -20.52
N PRO A 33 23.74 -26.71 -19.64
CA PRO A 33 23.53 -26.23 -18.27
C PRO A 33 23.24 -24.71 -18.19
N ALA A 34 23.59 -23.94 -19.22
CA ALA A 34 23.38 -22.50 -19.23
C ALA A 34 21.89 -22.12 -19.46
N ILE A 35 21.15 -22.91 -20.24
CA ILE A 35 19.74 -22.66 -20.59
C ILE A 35 18.83 -22.49 -19.35
N PRO A 36 18.80 -23.41 -18.37
CA PRO A 36 17.94 -23.26 -17.18
C PRO A 36 18.33 -22.08 -16.27
N LEU A 37 19.53 -21.52 -16.44
CA LEU A 37 20.04 -20.37 -15.68
C LEU A 37 19.74 -19.05 -16.40
N VAL A 38 19.91 -19.05 -17.73
CA VAL A 38 19.64 -17.89 -18.60
C VAL A 38 18.13 -17.69 -18.81
N TRP A 39 17.34 -18.76 -18.90
CA TRP A 39 15.90 -18.68 -19.12
C TRP A 39 15.13 -17.84 -18.08
N PRO A 40 15.26 -18.07 -16.76
CA PRO A 40 14.57 -17.24 -15.77
C PRO A 40 15.04 -15.78 -15.77
N LEU A 41 16.32 -15.53 -16.06
CA LEU A 41 16.86 -14.18 -16.19
C LEU A 41 16.32 -13.47 -17.44
N ALA A 42 16.31 -14.15 -18.58
CA ALA A 42 15.74 -13.64 -19.83
C ALA A 42 14.24 -13.35 -19.66
N TRP A 43 13.51 -14.26 -19.02
CA TRP A 43 12.10 -14.07 -18.70
C TRP A 43 11.89 -12.87 -17.78
N LEU A 44 12.71 -12.72 -16.73
CA LEU A 44 12.66 -11.56 -15.83
C LEU A 44 12.89 -10.27 -16.60
N VAL A 45 13.96 -10.17 -17.40
CA VAL A 45 14.28 -8.97 -18.20
C VAL A 45 13.14 -8.63 -19.17
N TRP A 46 12.58 -9.64 -19.85
CA TRP A 46 11.50 -9.43 -20.81
C TRP A 46 10.17 -9.05 -20.15
N ARG A 47 9.90 -9.56 -18.95
CA ARG A 47 8.67 -9.24 -18.19
C ARG A 47 8.82 -8.07 -17.25
N PHE A 48 10.05 -7.60 -16.97
CA PHE A 48 10.31 -6.53 -16.03
C PHE A 48 9.47 -5.28 -16.33
N PRO A 49 9.36 -4.76 -17.57
CA PRO A 49 8.55 -3.58 -17.85
C PRO A 49 7.05 -3.76 -17.58
N LEU A 50 6.54 -5.00 -17.61
CA LEU A 50 5.13 -5.31 -17.33
C LEU A 50 4.86 -5.48 -15.82
N LEU A 51 5.90 -5.78 -15.05
CA LEU A 51 5.84 -5.98 -13.60
C LEU A 51 6.38 -4.77 -12.83
N ASP A 52 6.94 -3.79 -13.51
CA ASP A 52 7.51 -2.60 -12.91
C ASP A 52 6.40 -1.72 -12.34
N LEU A 53 6.20 -1.81 -11.03
CA LEU A 53 5.28 -0.96 -10.27
C LEU A 53 6.01 0.26 -9.65
N SER A 54 7.28 0.52 -9.99
CA SER A 54 8.07 1.60 -9.39
C SER A 54 7.44 2.99 -9.58
N GLN A 55 6.68 3.16 -10.65
CA GLN A 55 5.95 4.40 -10.97
C GLN A 55 4.49 4.41 -10.48
N GLN A 56 4.03 3.35 -9.80
CA GLN A 56 2.66 3.29 -9.27
C GLN A 56 2.54 4.03 -7.93
N ASN A 57 2.78 5.34 -7.97
CA ASN A 57 2.80 6.22 -6.81
C ASN A 57 1.46 6.94 -6.56
N LYS A 58 0.37 6.54 -7.23
CA LYS A 58 -0.93 7.21 -7.14
C LYS A 58 -1.41 7.45 -5.71
N ALA A 59 -1.31 6.43 -4.84
CA ALA A 59 -1.71 6.55 -3.44
C ALA A 59 -0.82 7.54 -2.66
N ALA A 60 0.49 7.55 -2.93
CA ALA A 60 1.43 8.47 -2.29
C ALA A 60 1.15 9.91 -2.73
N VAL A 61 1.00 10.15 -4.04
CA VAL A 61 0.68 11.48 -4.59
C VAL A 61 -0.65 12.01 -4.05
N TRP A 62 -1.67 11.15 -3.96
CA TRP A 62 -2.97 11.54 -3.39
C TRP A 62 -2.88 11.90 -1.91
N TRP A 63 -2.12 11.14 -1.11
CA TRP A 63 -1.91 11.46 0.30
C TRP A 63 -1.07 12.71 0.52
N GLU A 64 -0.09 13.00 -0.34
CA GLU A 64 0.64 14.27 -0.33
C GLU A 64 -0.31 15.46 -0.60
N GLN A 65 -1.31 15.29 -1.48
CA GLN A 65 -2.35 16.30 -1.71
C GLN A 65 -3.31 16.47 -0.51
N ILE A 66 -3.64 15.39 0.21
CA ILE A 66 -4.45 15.48 1.43
C ILE A 66 -3.65 16.20 2.53
N LEU A 67 -2.41 15.78 2.78
CA LEU A 67 -1.59 16.28 3.89
C LEU A 67 -1.04 17.70 3.65
N SER A 68 -1.01 18.17 2.40
CA SER A 68 -0.68 19.56 2.06
C SER A 68 -1.83 20.54 2.30
N GLN A 69 -3.04 20.05 2.59
CA GLN A 69 -4.16 20.91 2.97
C GLN A 69 -4.03 21.35 4.43
N PRO A 70 -4.65 22.48 4.81
CA PRO A 70 -4.62 22.98 6.19
C PRO A 70 -5.48 22.11 7.12
N ILE A 71 -5.01 20.90 7.42
CA ILE A 71 -5.64 19.98 8.37
C ILE A 71 -5.38 20.52 9.78
N PRO A 72 -6.44 20.71 10.60
CA PRO A 72 -6.26 21.11 12.00
C PRO A 72 -5.38 20.14 12.77
N ALA A 73 -4.55 20.66 13.68
CA ALA A 73 -3.74 19.82 14.57
C ALA A 73 -4.63 18.88 15.39
N ASN A 74 -4.12 17.67 15.67
CA ASN A 74 -4.85 16.62 16.38
C ASN A 74 -6.19 16.21 15.72
N ALA A 75 -6.39 16.42 14.42
CA ALA A 75 -7.63 16.04 13.75
C ALA A 75 -7.83 14.51 13.66
N ILE A 76 -9.09 14.11 13.59
CA ILE A 76 -9.54 12.76 13.25
C ILE A 76 -9.88 12.75 11.76
N LEU A 77 -9.09 12.01 10.99
CA LEU A 77 -9.33 11.75 9.58
C LEU A 77 -10.29 10.56 9.41
N VAL A 78 -11.29 10.69 8.55
CA VAL A 78 -12.29 9.65 8.30
C VAL A 78 -12.34 9.29 6.82
N SER A 79 -12.35 7.98 6.54
CA SER A 79 -12.75 7.42 5.24
C SER A 79 -13.85 6.37 5.44
N ASN A 80 -14.56 6.03 4.37
CA ASN A 80 -15.42 4.85 4.30
C ASN A 80 -14.67 3.55 3.95
N ASP A 81 -13.37 3.61 3.69
CA ASP A 81 -12.53 2.45 3.32
C ASP A 81 -11.24 2.39 4.17
N ARG A 82 -10.85 1.17 4.53
CA ARG A 82 -9.60 0.86 5.24
C ARG A 82 -8.37 1.09 4.37
N ASP A 83 -8.42 0.69 3.10
CA ASP A 83 -7.25 0.71 2.23
C ASP A 83 -6.79 2.14 1.96
N GLU A 84 -7.74 3.08 1.96
CA GLU A 84 -7.47 4.50 1.83
C GLU A 84 -6.78 5.10 3.06
N MET A 85 -7.00 4.56 4.26
CA MET A 85 -6.35 5.01 5.51
C MET A 85 -4.96 4.43 5.72
N THR A 86 -4.62 3.34 5.05
CA THR A 86 -3.35 2.63 5.23
C THR A 86 -2.11 3.53 5.03
N PRO A 87 -2.06 4.43 4.03
CA PRO A 87 -0.89 5.29 3.85
C PRO A 87 -0.62 6.24 5.02
N LEU A 88 -1.64 6.67 5.78
CA LEU A 88 -1.43 7.50 6.98
C LEU A 88 -0.44 6.82 7.94
N TRP A 89 -0.58 5.51 8.17
CA TRP A 89 0.31 4.75 9.03
C TRP A 89 1.74 4.70 8.50
N TYR A 90 1.93 4.70 7.18
CA TYR A 90 3.27 4.80 6.59
C TYR A 90 3.92 6.15 6.92
N TYR A 91 3.19 7.26 6.77
CA TYR A 91 3.69 8.58 7.15
C TYR A 91 4.04 8.65 8.65
N GLN A 92 3.22 8.05 9.51
CA GLN A 92 3.40 8.07 10.95
C GLN A 92 4.54 7.17 11.45
N LEU A 93 4.56 5.91 11.01
CA LEU A 93 5.47 4.89 11.51
C LEU A 93 6.81 4.87 10.79
N VAL A 94 6.82 5.17 9.49
CA VAL A 94 8.05 5.12 8.67
C VAL A 94 8.67 6.51 8.50
N ARG A 95 7.85 7.54 8.23
CA ARG A 95 8.37 8.91 8.04
C ARG A 95 8.38 9.77 9.30
N GLY A 96 7.73 9.34 10.39
CA GLY A 96 7.64 10.12 11.63
C GLY A 96 6.84 11.42 11.49
N GLN A 97 5.95 11.52 10.50
CA GLN A 97 5.17 12.71 10.17
C GLN A 97 3.70 12.55 10.58
N HIS A 98 3.01 13.67 10.85
CA HIS A 98 1.56 13.70 11.14
C HIS A 98 1.11 12.73 12.25
N GLN A 99 1.95 12.57 13.28
CA GLN A 99 1.70 11.69 14.42
C GLN A 99 0.54 12.16 15.30
N ASP A 100 0.14 13.42 15.16
CA ASP A 100 -1.01 14.03 15.82
C ASP A 100 -2.35 13.60 15.20
N LEU A 101 -2.35 13.13 13.95
CA LEU A 101 -3.56 12.74 13.25
C LEU A 101 -4.02 11.32 13.63
N THR A 102 -5.34 11.09 13.64
CA THR A 102 -5.91 9.75 13.86
C THR A 102 -6.80 9.37 12.68
N GLY A 103 -6.51 8.25 12.02
CA GLY A 103 -7.35 7.71 10.96
C GLY A 103 -8.43 6.78 11.49
N LEU A 104 -9.68 6.98 11.08
CA LEU A 104 -10.82 6.12 11.38
C LEU A 104 -11.53 5.70 10.09
N PHE A 105 -12.07 4.48 10.10
CA PHE A 105 -12.85 3.89 9.01
C PHE A 105 -13.82 2.84 9.57
N PRO A 106 -14.85 2.43 8.82
CA PRO A 106 -15.79 1.41 9.26
C PRO A 106 -15.09 0.09 9.59
N GLN A 107 -15.62 -0.64 10.57
CA GLN A 107 -15.15 -1.95 11.00
C GLN A 107 -13.71 -1.97 11.55
N ILE A 108 -13.12 -0.81 11.84
CA ILE A 108 -11.83 -0.71 12.55
C ILE A 108 -11.89 -1.37 13.93
N MET A 109 -13.06 -1.32 14.56
CA MET A 109 -13.35 -1.97 15.84
C MET A 109 -14.69 -2.71 15.77
N PRO A 110 -14.84 -3.83 16.49
CA PRO A 110 -16.13 -4.48 16.63
C PRO A 110 -17.10 -3.57 17.39
N GLY A 111 -18.36 -3.53 16.94
CA GLY A 111 -19.45 -2.78 17.60
C GLY A 111 -20.24 -1.89 16.64
N SER A 112 -21.43 -1.48 17.08
CA SER A 112 -22.35 -0.66 16.26
C SER A 112 -21.83 0.76 16.00
N GLY A 113 -20.93 1.28 16.83
CA GLY A 113 -20.34 2.62 16.66
C GLY A 113 -19.42 2.76 15.45
N PHE A 114 -18.97 1.65 14.85
CA PHE A 114 -18.09 1.63 13.69
C PHE A 114 -18.66 0.80 12.54
N SER A 115 -19.97 0.51 12.52
CA SER A 115 -20.57 -0.37 11.50
C SER A 115 -20.48 0.18 10.07
N ASP A 116 -20.59 1.50 9.94
CA ASP A 116 -20.60 2.24 8.69
C ASP A 116 -20.01 3.63 8.89
N VAL A 117 -19.79 4.36 7.79
CA VAL A 117 -19.11 5.65 7.85
C VAL A 117 -19.89 6.72 8.63
N ALA A 118 -21.23 6.69 8.59
CA ALA A 118 -22.02 7.65 9.35
C ALA A 118 -21.88 7.42 10.85
N ARG A 119 -21.82 6.15 11.28
CA ARG A 119 -21.52 5.77 12.67
C ARG A 119 -20.11 6.12 13.09
N VAL A 120 -19.13 5.93 12.21
CA VAL A 120 -17.74 6.36 12.48
C VAL A 120 -17.66 7.86 12.72
N VAL A 121 -18.29 8.67 11.86
CA VAL A 121 -18.32 10.14 12.02
C VAL A 121 -19.04 10.53 13.30
N GLU A 122 -20.18 9.90 13.61
CA GLU A 122 -20.92 10.13 14.86
C GLU A 122 -20.10 9.78 16.10
N SER A 123 -19.41 8.63 16.09
CA SER A 123 -18.50 8.21 17.16
C SER A 123 -17.31 9.16 17.29
N ALA A 124 -16.74 9.63 16.17
CA ALA A 124 -15.65 10.60 16.18
C ALA A 124 -16.07 11.95 16.78
N LEU A 125 -17.27 12.43 16.45
CA LEU A 125 -17.80 13.68 16.99
C LEU A 125 -18.19 13.57 18.48
N SER A 126 -18.75 12.43 18.90
CA SER A 126 -19.24 12.23 20.27
C SER A 126 -18.14 11.80 21.25
N LEU A 127 -17.28 10.87 20.85
CA LEU A 127 -16.23 10.28 21.70
C LEU A 127 -14.85 10.87 21.44
N GLY A 128 -14.66 11.63 20.35
CA GLY A 128 -13.36 12.19 19.98
C GLY A 128 -12.90 13.36 20.84
N GLY A 129 -13.60 13.72 21.92
CA GLY A 129 -13.13 14.72 22.89
C GLY A 129 -12.97 16.13 22.32
N GLY A 130 -13.82 16.52 21.37
CA GLY A 130 -13.77 17.84 20.73
C GLY A 130 -12.71 17.99 19.63
N ARG A 131 -12.01 16.90 19.27
CA ARG A 131 -11.06 16.90 18.15
C ARG A 131 -11.78 17.21 16.83
N PRO A 132 -11.16 17.99 15.92
CA PRO A 132 -11.75 18.26 14.61
C PRO A 132 -11.92 16.97 13.79
N VAL A 133 -13.10 16.76 13.21
CA VAL A 133 -13.39 15.60 12.34
C VAL A 133 -13.34 16.03 10.87
N VAL A 134 -12.57 15.29 10.09
CA VAL A 134 -12.14 15.67 8.76
C VAL A 134 -12.26 14.46 7.84
N LEU A 135 -13.08 14.56 6.79
CA LEU A 135 -13.25 13.53 5.78
C LEU A 135 -12.16 13.70 4.71
N ILE A 136 -11.43 12.64 4.39
CA ILE A 136 -10.31 12.73 3.41
C ILE A 136 -10.77 12.77 1.95
N LYS A 137 -12.08 12.62 1.72
CA LYS A 137 -12.74 12.74 0.42
C LYS A 137 -14.23 13.08 0.63
N PRO A 138 -14.91 13.62 -0.40
CA PRO A 138 -16.36 13.73 -0.38
C PRO A 138 -17.01 12.35 -0.21
N MET A 139 -18.01 12.27 0.67
CA MET A 139 -18.77 11.04 0.94
C MET A 139 -20.27 11.37 0.87
N PRO A 140 -20.88 11.26 -0.33
CA PRO A 140 -22.28 11.60 -0.54
C PRO A 140 -23.22 10.86 0.41
N GLY A 141 -24.26 11.55 0.88
CA GLY A 141 -25.23 11.02 1.84
C GLY A 141 -24.91 11.34 3.29
N LEU A 142 -23.66 11.70 3.62
CA LEU A 142 -23.32 12.21 4.95
C LEU A 142 -23.82 13.64 5.18
N ASP A 143 -23.98 14.42 4.13
CA ASP A 143 -24.54 15.79 4.13
C ASP A 143 -25.99 15.86 4.63
N VAL A 144 -26.71 14.73 4.58
CA VAL A 144 -28.06 14.63 5.14
C VAL A 144 -28.05 14.71 6.67
N LYS A 145 -26.99 14.22 7.32
CA LYS A 145 -26.88 14.12 8.79
C LYS A 145 -25.88 15.11 9.40
N PHE A 146 -24.86 15.50 8.66
CA PHE A 146 -23.75 16.33 9.14
C PHE A 146 -23.63 17.59 8.30
N ASP A 147 -23.27 18.70 8.96
CA ASP A 147 -22.95 19.93 8.25
C ASP A 147 -21.52 19.82 7.71
N LEU A 148 -21.42 19.59 6.41
CA LEU A 148 -20.17 19.38 5.70
C LEU A 148 -19.69 20.70 5.06
N THR A 149 -18.47 21.12 5.39
CA THR A 149 -17.82 22.27 4.74
C THR A 149 -16.63 21.77 3.93
N ALA A 150 -16.69 21.91 2.61
CA ALA A 150 -15.56 21.57 1.74
C ALA A 150 -14.37 22.49 2.01
N THR A 151 -13.17 21.93 2.11
CA THR A 151 -11.91 22.65 2.26
C THR A 151 -10.88 21.97 1.37
N GLY A 152 -10.83 22.32 0.08
CA GLY A 152 -9.97 21.65 -0.89
C GLY A 152 -10.50 20.26 -1.28
N GLN A 153 -9.64 19.22 -1.26
CA GLN A 153 -10.06 17.82 -1.46
C GLN A 153 -10.59 17.18 -0.17
N VAL A 154 -10.43 17.87 0.96
CA VAL A 154 -10.86 17.45 2.28
C VAL A 154 -12.22 18.08 2.62
N VAL A 155 -13.06 17.39 3.38
CA VAL A 155 -14.37 17.91 3.80
C VAL A 155 -14.45 17.90 5.32
N ARG A 156 -14.73 19.05 5.95
CA ARG A 156 -14.88 19.15 7.41
C ARG A 156 -16.30 18.75 7.81
N GLY A 157 -16.44 17.84 8.78
CA GLY A 157 -17.75 17.44 9.32
C GLY A 157 -18.03 18.11 10.66
N MET A 158 -19.22 18.72 10.79
CA MET A 158 -19.76 19.23 12.05
C MET A 158 -21.09 18.55 12.36
N GLY A 159 -21.39 18.34 13.64
CA GLY A 159 -22.69 17.82 14.07
C GLY A 159 -23.79 18.85 13.81
N ARG A 160 -24.85 18.45 13.11
CA ARG A 160 -26.01 19.29 12.88
C ARG A 160 -26.89 19.31 14.14
N ARG A 161 -27.24 20.51 14.62
CA ARG A 161 -28.10 20.70 15.80
C ARG A 161 -29.56 20.36 15.50
#